data_AF-A0A269XDK4-F1
#
_entry.id   AF-A0A269XDK4-F1
#
_cell.length_a   1.000
_cell.length_b   1.000
_cell.length_c   1.000
_cell.angle_alpha   90.00
_cell.angle_beta   90.00
_cell.angle_gamma   90.00
#
_symmetry.space_group_name_H-M   'P 1'
#
loop_
_entity.id
_entity.type
_entity.pdbx_description
1 polymer ?
#
loop_
_entity_poly.entity_id
_entity_poly.type
_entity_poly.pdbx_seq_one_letter_code
_entity_poly.pdbx_strand_id
1 'polypeptide(L)' 'QRLIAYINQQPVGIVDLIVSMKSIEIDGFGVLETYRHQGVGSTIQAYIGEVAEKKPVILVADGEDTAKD' A
#
# COMPACT_ATOMS: atom_id res chain seq x y z
N GLN A 1 4.70 1.96 -10.61
CA GLN A 1 4.91 0.49 -10.46
C GLN A 1 3.76 -0.06 -9.63
N ARG A 2 3.20 -1.23 -9.97
CA ARG A 2 2.13 -1.85 -9.18
C ARG A 2 2.65 -3.04 -8.38
N LEU A 3 2.24 -3.17 -7.12
CA LEU A 3 2.46 -4.35 -6.30
C LEU A 3 1.14 -5.08 -6.10
N ILE A 4 1.22 -6.42 -6.04
CA ILE A 4 0.09 -7.30 -5.77
C ILE A 4 0.51 -8.24 -4.64
N ALA A 5 -0.24 -8.23 -3.54
CA ALA A 5 -0.02 -9.13 -2.42
C ALA A 5 -0.75 -10.45 -2.67
N TYR A 6 -0.08 -11.56 -2.34
CA TYR A 6 -0.62 -12.91 -2.51
C TYR A 6 -0.66 -13.66 -1.19
N ILE A 7 -1.74 -14.41 -0.96
CA ILE A 7 -1.84 -15.45 0.07
C ILE A 7 -2.27 -16.72 -0.65
N ASN A 8 -1.54 -17.83 -0.48
CA ASN A 8 -1.84 -19.11 -1.14
C ASN A 8 -2.03 -18.99 -2.67
N GLN A 9 -1.21 -18.16 -3.34
CA GLN A 9 -1.29 -17.85 -4.77
C GLN A 9 -2.57 -17.09 -5.21
N GLN A 10 -3.44 -16.70 -4.27
CA GLN A 10 -4.57 -15.81 -4.54
C GLN A 10 -4.15 -14.35 -4.35
N PRO A 11 -4.44 -13.44 -5.30
CA PRO A 11 -4.22 -12.01 -5.10
C PRO A 11 -5.23 -11.45 -4.08
N VAL A 12 -4.73 -10.75 -3.05
CA VAL A 12 -5.54 -10.28 -1.91
C VAL A 12 -5.43 -8.79 -1.63
N GLY A 13 -4.44 -8.12 -2.21
CA GLY A 13 -4.28 -6.67 -2.07
C GLY A 13 -3.43 -6.09 -3.19
N ILE A 14 -3.62 -4.80 -3.42
CA ILE A 14 -2.93 -4.04 -4.47
C ILE A 14 -2.47 -2.68 -3.94
N VAL A 15 -1.45 -2.14 -4.58
CA VAL A 15 -1.01 -0.76 -4.38
C VAL A 15 -0.22 -0.29 -5.60
N ASP A 16 -0.39 0.97 -5.97
CA ASP A 16 0.42 1.66 -6.95
C ASP A 16 1.45 2.55 -6.28
N LEU A 17 2.66 2.52 -6.82
CA LEU A 17 3.80 3.35 -6.41
C LEU A 17 4.17 4.30 -7.54
N ILE A 18 4.09 5.60 -7.27
CA ILE A 18 4.59 6.65 -8.14
C ILE A 18 5.92 7.11 -7.56
N VAL A 19 7.01 6.66 -8.19
CA VAL A 19 8.37 6.90 -7.69
C VAL A 19 8.94 8.17 -8.32
N SER A 20 9.37 9.10 -7.49
CA SER A 20 10.08 10.31 -7.91
C SER A 20 11.49 10.38 -7.28
N MET A 21 12.22 11.45 -7.60
CA MET A 21 13.47 11.74 -6.91
C MET A 21 13.25 12.12 -5.44
N LYS A 22 12.11 12.74 -5.10
CA LYS A 22 11.85 13.33 -3.78
C LYS A 22 11.08 12.41 -2.84
N SER A 23 10.23 11.56 -3.35
CA SER A 23 9.30 10.74 -2.57
C SER A 23 8.86 9.49 -3.34
N ILE A 24 8.25 8.56 -2.61
CA ILE A 24 7.37 7.54 -3.17
C ILE A 24 5.94 7.92 -2.77
N GLU A 25 5.08 8.07 -3.77
CA GLU A 25 3.65 8.27 -3.53
C GLU A 25 2.92 6.93 -3.67
N ILE A 26 2.04 6.66 -2.70
CA ILE A 26 1.13 5.52 -2.69
C ILE A 26 -0.23 5.96 -3.23
N ASP A 27 -0.75 5.19 -4.17
CA ASP A 27 -2.10 5.33 -4.71
C ASP A 27 -2.76 3.94 -4.87
N GLY A 28 -4.08 3.88 -4.99
CA GLY A 28 -4.82 2.65 -5.26
C GLY A 28 -4.60 1.54 -4.23
N PHE A 29 -4.31 1.90 -2.97
CA PHE A 29 -4.06 0.94 -1.90
C PHE A 29 -5.36 0.25 -1.48
N GLY A 30 -5.40 -1.08 -1.58
CA GLY A 30 -6.61 -1.84 -1.25
C GLY A 30 -6.31 -3.26 -0.84
N VAL A 31 -7.12 -3.77 0.09
CA VAL A 31 -7.13 -5.18 0.53
C VAL A 31 -8.55 -5.71 0.42
N LEU A 32 -8.70 -6.90 -0.18
CA LEU A 32 -9.98 -7.61 -0.24
C LEU A 32 -10.58 -7.72 1.16
N GLU A 33 -11.88 -7.45 1.29
CA GLU A 33 -12.57 -7.34 2.58
C GLU A 33 -12.36 -8.56 3.49
N THR A 34 -12.43 -9.76 2.92
CA THR A 34 -12.23 -11.03 3.62
C THR A 34 -10.79 -11.26 4.11
N TYR A 35 -9.83 -10.44 3.66
CA TYR A 35 -8.42 -10.48 4.05
C TYR A 35 -7.98 -9.23 4.83
N ARG A 36 -8.91 -8.33 5.19
CA ARG A 36 -8.65 -7.19 6.08
C ARG A 36 -8.40 -7.67 7.53
N HIS A 37 -7.74 -6.82 8.32
CA HIS A 37 -7.38 -7.07 9.72
C HIS A 37 -6.50 -8.31 9.97
N GLN A 38 -5.89 -8.86 8.92
CA GLN A 38 -4.97 -10.01 8.98
C GLN A 38 -3.51 -9.60 8.70
N GLY A 39 -3.19 -8.31 8.74
CA GLY A 39 -1.83 -7.79 8.53
C GLY A 39 -1.39 -7.65 7.07
N VAL A 40 -2.28 -7.90 6.08
CA VAL A 40 -1.96 -7.72 4.65
C VAL A 40 -1.52 -6.28 4.35
N GLY A 41 -2.29 -5.30 4.82
CA GLY A 41 -1.97 -3.89 4.60
C GLY A 41 -0.64 -3.49 5.25
N SER A 42 -0.40 -3.93 6.49
CA SER A 42 0.86 -3.69 7.20
C SER A 42 2.06 -4.32 6.47
N THR A 43 1.88 -5.52 5.90
CA THR A 43 2.93 -6.21 5.13
C THR A 43 3.27 -5.45 3.85
N ILE A 44 2.25 -4.98 3.12
CA ILE A 44 2.45 -4.14 1.93
C ILE A 44 3.20 -2.85 2.30
N GLN A 45 2.78 -2.16 3.36
CA GLN A 45 3.42 -0.91 3.79
C GLN A 45 4.86 -1.11 4.29
N ALA A 46 5.14 -2.20 5.01
CA ALA A 46 6.49 -2.55 5.43
C ALA A 46 7.42 -2.75 4.22
N TYR A 47 6.95 -3.50 3.21
CA TYR A 47 7.70 -3.68 1.97
C TYR A 47 7.95 -2.36 1.23
N ILE A 48 6.95 -1.47 1.18
CA ILE A 48 7.15 -0.13 0.60
C ILE A 48 8.20 0.66 1.39
N GLY A 49 8.21 0.56 2.71
CA GLY A 49 9.23 1.17 3.56
C GLY A 49 10.65 0.70 3.22
N GLU A 50 10.84 -0.60 2.97
CA GLU A 50 12.11 -1.15 2.51
C GLU A 50 12.52 -0.59 1.12
N VAL A 51 11.56 -0.52 0.18
CA VAL A 51 11.78 0.03 -1.17
C VAL A 51 12.06 1.54 -1.14
N ALA A 52 11.51 2.27 -0.17
CA ALA A 52 11.66 3.71 -0.07
C ALA A 52 13.04 4.13 0.45
N GLU A 53 13.75 3.25 1.15
CA GLU A 53 15.00 3.56 1.86
C GLU A 53 14.86 4.80 2.76
N LYS A 54 15.37 5.95 2.30
CA LYS A 54 15.30 7.25 3.00
C LYS A 54 14.27 8.20 2.40
N LYS A 55 13.65 7.85 1.27
CA LYS A 55 12.65 8.69 0.63
C LYS A 55 11.38 8.70 1.49
N PRO A 56 10.76 9.86 1.73
CA PRO A 56 9.46 9.91 2.36
C PRO A 56 8.44 9.16 1.50
N VAL A 57 7.58 8.39 2.17
CA VAL A 57 6.40 7.77 1.59
C VAL A 57 5.22 8.66 1.90
N ILE A 58 4.49 9.09 0.86
CA ILE A 58 3.34 9.98 0.99
C ILE A 58 2.11 9.33 0.36
N LEU A 59 0.93 9.71 0.83
CA LEU A 59 -0.34 9.35 0.21
C LEU A 59 -1.21 10.60 0.16
N VAL A 60 -1.98 10.75 -0.91
CA VAL A 60 -3.00 11.80 -1.01
C VAL A 60 -4.34 11.09 -0.92
N ALA A 61 -5.01 11.21 0.22
CA ALA A 61 -6.37 10.74 0.39
C ALA A 61 -7.32 11.92 0.23
N ASP A 62 -8.42 11.72 -0.50
CA ASP A 62 -9.55 12.65 -0.45
C ASP A 62 -10.16 12.61 0.96
N GLY A 63 -10.70 13.72 1.47
CA GLY A 63 -11.15 13.83 2.87
C GLY A 63 -12.24 12.82 3.30
N GLU A 64 -12.92 12.18 2.35
CA GLU A 64 -13.87 11.09 2.59
C GLU A 64 -13.20 9.72 2.80
N ASP A 65 -11.95 9.57 2.38
CA ASP A 65 -11.13 8.35 2.40
C ASP A 65 -10.16 8.35 3.60
N THR A 66 -10.63 8.87 4.74
CA THR A 66 -9.93 8.74 6.00
C THR A 66 -10.11 7.33 6.54
N ALA A 67 -9.07 6.80 7.20
CA ALA A 67 -9.16 5.54 7.93
C ALA A 67 -10.37 5.60 8.88
N LYS A 68 -11.42 4.85 8.56
CA LYS A 68 -12.47 4.54 9.52
C LYS A 68 -11.91 3.52 10.51
N ASP A 69 -12.22 3.74 11.78
CA ASP A 69 -11.75 3.03 12.97
C ASP A 69 -11.53 1.51 12.80
#